data_AF-A0A7M3ZVT8-F1
#
_entry.id   AF-A0A7M3ZVT8-F1
#
_cell.length_a   1.000
_cell.length_b   1.000
_cell.length_c   1.000
_cell.angle_alpha   90.00
_cell.angle_beta   90.00
_cell.angle_gamma   90.00
#
_symmetry.space_group_name_H-M   'P 1'
#
loop_
_entity.id
_entity.type
_entity.pdbx_description
1 polymer ?
#
loop_
_entity_poly.entity_id
_entity_poly.type
_entity_poly.pdbx_seq_one_letter_code
_entity_poly.pdbx_strand_id
1 'polypeptide(L)'
;MGFIQTWFGFNGWNALSARGSIVATIAYRVFFAVGLAAAIMTYSFASGGNDPSLLWIVVVGAAWFLAFQFMLNLVFVNGSR
;
A
#
# COMPACT_ATOMS: atom_id res chain seq x y z
N MET A 1 -0.42 -10.26 -20.78
CA MET A 1 -0.58 -10.20 -19.31
C MET A 1 -2.03 -9.89 -19.02
N GLY A 2 -2.69 -10.65 -18.15
CA GLY A 2 -4.09 -10.37 -17.80
C GLY A 2 -4.22 -9.11 -16.94
N PHE A 3 -5.42 -8.50 -16.92
CA PHE A 3 -5.72 -7.29 -16.15
C PHE A 3 -5.16 -7.34 -14.72
N ILE A 4 -5.50 -8.37 -13.93
CA ILE A 4 -5.05 -8.52 -12.54
C ILE A 4 -3.51 -8.56 -12.43
N GLN A 5 -2.83 -9.25 -13.35
CA GLN A 5 -1.36 -9.34 -13.35
C GLN A 5 -0.71 -8.01 -13.74
N THR A 6 -1.36 -7.18 -14.56
CA THR A 6 -0.86 -5.86 -14.90
C THR A 6 -1.06 -4.85 -13.78
N TRP A 7 -2.11 -4.98 -12.97
CA TRP A 7 -2.43 -4.04 -11.87
C TRP A 7 -1.89 -4.46 -10.49
N PHE A 8 -1.55 -5.73 -10.29
CA PHE A 8 -1.01 -6.28 -9.03
C PHE A 8 0.27 -7.11 -9.24
N GLY A 9 0.97 -6.93 -10.36
CA GLY A 9 2.13 -7.73 -10.73
C GLY A 9 3.43 -7.24 -10.10
N PHE A 10 4.04 -8.04 -9.23
CA PHE A 10 5.30 -7.73 -8.53
C PHE A 10 6.57 -7.73 -9.42
N ASN A 11 6.45 -7.75 -10.74
CA ASN A 11 7.60 -7.90 -11.64
C ASN A 11 8.64 -6.77 -11.53
N GLY A 12 8.23 -5.56 -11.14
CA GLY A 12 9.17 -4.45 -10.96
C GLY A 12 10.16 -4.62 -9.81
N TRP A 13 9.82 -5.43 -8.79
CA TRP A 13 10.73 -5.72 -7.68
C TRP A 13 11.93 -6.55 -8.11
N ASN A 14 11.75 -7.43 -9.09
CA ASN A 14 12.80 -8.29 -9.64
C ASN A 14 13.79 -7.53 -10.54
N ALA A 15 13.44 -6.31 -10.98
CA ALA A 15 14.29 -5.47 -11.81
C ALA A 15 15.24 -4.57 -10.97
N LEU A 16 15.07 -4.53 -9.65
CA LEU A 16 15.88 -3.69 -8.76
C LEU A 16 17.22 -4.35 -8.43
N SER A 17 18.29 -3.56 -8.46
CA SER A 17 19.59 -3.97 -7.91
C SER A 17 19.49 -4.28 -6.41
N ALA A 18 20.42 -5.05 -5.85
CA ALA A 18 20.39 -5.43 -4.42
C ALA A 18 20.23 -4.22 -3.47
N ARG A 19 20.91 -3.09 -3.78
CA ARG A 19 20.78 -1.85 -3.01
C ARG A 19 19.42 -1.17 -3.21
N GLY A 20 18.90 -1.17 -4.45
CA GLY A 20 17.59 -0.62 -4.77
C GLY A 20 16.44 -1.41 -4.12
N SER A 21 16.56 -2.73 -4.06
CA SER A 21 15.59 -3.62 -3.42
C SER A 21 15.47 -3.37 -1.92
N ILE A 22 16.59 -3.16 -1.22
CA ILE A 22 16.59 -2.83 0.22
C ILE A 22 15.90 -1.49 0.47
N VAL A 23 16.27 -0.44 -0.27
CA VAL A 23 15.67 0.90 -0.10
C VAL A 23 14.18 0.88 -0.43
N ALA A 24 13.79 0.23 -1.52
CA ALA A 24 12.38 0.08 -1.90
C ALA A 24 11.58 -0.69 -0.84
N THR A 25 12.16 -1.73 -0.25
CA THR A 25 11.52 -2.50 0.82
C THR A 25 11.33 -1.66 2.09
N ILE A 26 12.33 -0.88 2.49
CA ILE A 26 12.22 0.01 3.66
C ILE A 26 11.16 1.08 3.40
N ALA A 27 11.24 1.77 2.26
CA ALA A 27 10.27 2.79 1.88
C ALA A 27 8.85 2.22 1.85
N TYR A 28 8.66 1.06 1.20
CA TYR A 28 7.39 0.33 1.18
C TYR A 28 6.81 0.16 2.58
N ARG A 29 7.61 -0.37 3.52
CA ARG A 29 7.14 -0.69 4.88
C ARG A 29 6.75 0.58 5.64
N VAL A 30 7.55 1.63 5.52
CA VAL A 30 7.29 2.91 6.20
C VAL A 30 6.03 3.56 5.65
N PHE A 31 5.91 3.73 4.33
CA PHE A 31 4.74 4.38 3.72
C PHE A 31 3.46 3.58 3.94
N PHE A 32 3.54 2.25 3.90
CA PHE A 32 2.39 1.41 4.19
C PHE A 32 1.89 1.62 5.63
N ALA A 33 2.80 1.56 6.61
CA ALA A 33 2.47 1.71 8.02
C ALA A 33 1.94 3.10 8.35
N VAL A 34 2.59 4.16 7.84
CA VAL A 34 2.17 5.54 8.05
C VAL A 34 0.80 5.81 7.42
N GLY A 35 0.59 5.35 6.18
CA GLY A 35 -0.70 5.51 5.50
C GLY A 35 -1.83 4.74 6.19
N LEU A 36 -1.57 3.53 6.67
CA LEU A 36 -2.56 2.75 7.43
C LEU A 36 -2.90 3.45 8.75
N ALA A 37 -1.90 3.93 9.48
CA ALA A 37 -2.11 4.69 10.71
C ALA A 37 -2.95 5.95 10.45
N ALA A 38 -2.65 6.70 9.39
CA ALA A 38 -3.42 7.87 8.99
C ALA A 38 -4.88 7.52 8.66
N ALA A 39 -5.12 6.42 7.92
CA ALA A 39 -6.46 5.97 7.57
C ALA A 39 -7.29 5.58 8.80
N ILE A 40 -6.68 4.90 9.78
CA ILE A 40 -7.33 4.53 11.04
C ILE A 40 -7.62 5.78 11.89
N MET A 41 -6.65 6.70 12.04
CA MET A 41 -6.83 7.93 12.81
C MET A 41 -7.91 8.85 12.22
N THR A 42 -8.06 8.85 10.90
CA THR A 42 -9.07 9.67 10.21
C THR A 42 -10.49 9.27 10.65
N TYR A 43 -10.74 7.99 10.93
CA TYR A 43 -12.02 7.55 11.47
C TYR A 43 -12.31 8.17 12.84
N SER A 44 -11.35 8.10 13.77
CA SER A 44 -11.53 8.69 15.11
C SER A 44 -11.75 10.20 15.04
N PHE A 45 -11.03 10.89 14.15
CA PHE A 45 -11.25 12.32 13.93
C PHE A 45 -12.64 12.63 13.37
N ALA A 46 -13.08 11.92 12.33
CA ALA A 46 -14.36 12.15 11.67
C ALA A 46 -15.58 11.73 12.52
N SER A 47 -15.41 10.76 13.41
CA SER A 47 -16.47 10.21 14.27
C SER A 47 -16.59 10.92 15.64
N GLY A 48 -15.87 12.03 15.84
CA GLY A 48 -15.93 12.81 17.08
C GLY A 48 -15.17 12.19 18.25
N GLY A 49 -14.10 11.44 17.98
CA GLY A 49 -13.25 10.80 18.98
C GLY A 49 -13.64 9.37 19.34
N ASN A 50 -14.57 8.76 18.61
CA ASN A 50 -14.93 7.36 18.84
C ASN A 50 -13.84 6.40 18.34
N ASP A 51 -13.64 5.32 19.07
CA ASP A 51 -12.70 4.28 18.65
C ASP A 51 -13.25 3.49 17.44
N PRO A 52 -12.39 3.16 16.47
CA PRO A 52 -12.79 2.34 15.33
C PRO A 52 -13.16 0.92 15.78
N SER A 53 -14.32 0.45 15.32
CA SER A 53 -14.70 -0.95 15.53
C SER A 53 -13.73 -1.90 14.83
N LEU A 54 -13.63 -3.14 15.33
CA LEU A 54 -12.79 -4.17 14.71
C LEU A 54 -13.15 -4.37 13.22
N LEU A 55 -14.45 -4.37 12.90
CA LEU A 55 -14.92 -4.52 11.52
C LEU A 55 -14.43 -3.37 10.63
N TRP A 56 -14.45 -2.14 11.14
CA TRP A 56 -13.90 -0.99 10.43
C TRP A 56 -12.40 -1.14 10.18
N ILE A 57 -11.62 -1.51 11.19
CA ILE A 57 -10.16 -1.71 11.06
C ILE A 57 -9.85 -2.77 10.01
N VAL A 58 -10.59 -3.89 10.01
CA VAL A 58 -10.40 -4.98 9.04
C VAL A 58 -10.72 -4.50 7.62
N VAL A 59 -11.83 -3.80 7.42
CA VAL A 59 -12.24 -3.29 6.10
C VAL A 59 -11.23 -2.27 5.57
N VAL A 60 -10.84 -1.29 6.40
CA VAL A 60 -9.86 -0.26 6.01
C VAL A 60 -8.49 -0.90 5.77
N GLY A 61 -8.06 -1.85 6.59
CA GLY A 61 -6.80 -2.57 6.39
C GLY A 61 -6.76 -3.32 5.06
N ALA A 62 -7.83 -4.04 4.72
CA ALA A 62 -7.94 -4.74 3.45
C ALA A 62 -7.99 -3.77 2.25
N ALA A 63 -8.81 -2.73 2.33
CA ALA A 63 -8.93 -1.71 1.29
C ALA A 63 -7.61 -0.95 1.07
N TRP A 64 -6.95 -0.55 2.15
CA TRP A 64 -5.66 0.13 2.11
C TRP A 64 -4.58 -0.78 1.52
N PHE A 65 -4.54 -2.05 1.90
CA PHE A 65 -3.63 -3.02 1.30
C PHE A 65 -3.80 -3.09 -0.22
N LEU A 66 -5.02 -3.26 -0.71
CA LEU A 66 -5.28 -3.34 -2.15
C LEU A 66 -4.91 -2.03 -2.88
N ALA A 67 -5.30 -0.88 -2.32
CA ALA A 67 -4.96 0.43 -2.88
C ALA A 67 -3.43 0.66 -2.93
N PHE A 68 -2.73 0.28 -1.87
CA PHE A 68 -1.28 0.45 -1.79
C PHE A 68 -0.53 -0.46 -2.76
N GLN A 69 -0.93 -1.74 -2.86
CA GLN A 69 -0.36 -2.65 -3.87
C GLN A 69 -0.55 -2.10 -5.28
N PHE A 70 -1.75 -1.60 -5.57
CA PHE A 70 -2.08 -1.00 -6.85
C PHE A 70 -1.21 0.23 -7.16
N MET A 71 -1.07 1.16 -6.22
CA MET A 71 -0.22 2.36 -6.39
C MET A 71 1.23 2.01 -6.67
N LEU A 72 1.81 1.08 -5.91
CA LEU A 72 3.19 0.66 -6.12
C LEU A 72 3.37 -0.04 -7.46
N ASN A 73 2.43 -0.90 -7.82
CA ASN A 73 2.46 -1.54 -9.11
C ASN A 73 2.43 -0.50 -10.25
N LEU A 74 1.65 0.58 -10.13
CA LEU A 74 1.68 1.69 -11.10
C LEU A 74 3.06 2.36 -11.17
N VAL A 75 3.69 2.65 -10.03
CA VAL A 75 5.04 3.25 -9.98
C VAL A 75 6.06 2.35 -10.70
N PHE A 76 6.00 1.04 -10.46
CA PHE A 76 6.96 0.10 -11.02
C PHE A 76 6.68 -0.27 -12.50
N VAL A 77 5.42 -0.39 -12.90
CA VAL A 77 5.04 -0.75 -14.28
C VAL A 77 5.17 0.45 -15.22
N ASN A 78 4.78 1.66 -14.81
CA ASN A 78 4.92 2.84 -15.65
C ASN A 78 6.28 3.52 -15.53
N GLY A 79 6.99 3.38 -14.41
CA GLY A 79 8.34 3.92 -14.25
C GLY A 79 9.46 3.07 -14.89
N SER A 80 9.14 1.87 -15.39
CA SER A 80 10.10 0.98 -16.07
C SER A 80 10.03 1.04 -17.60
N ARG A 81 9.17 1.90 -18.16
CA ARG A 81 9.10 2.26 -19.59
C ARG A 81 9.73 3.62 -19.80
#